data_AF-A0A947V7A7-F1
#
_entry.id   AF-A0A947V7A7-F1
#
_cell.length_a   1.000
_cell.length_b   1.000
_cell.length_c   1.000
_cell.angle_alpha   90.00
_cell.angle_beta   90.00
_cell.angle_gamma   90.00
#
_symmetry.space_group_name_H-M   'P 1'
#
loop_
_entity.id
_entity.type
_entity.pdbx_description
1 polymer ?
#
loop_
_entity_poly.entity_id
_entity_poly.type
_entity_poly.pdbx_seq_one_letter_code
_entity_poly.pdbx_strand_id
1 'polypeptide(L)'
;MLKQTKRSIPALLAALLFALHLALPTIGAAQAGRIAFLPFKANAPQDMSYLTSGIRDMLASRLASEVGLTVIDKTAVDKALAAAGTPTQNEAFIKLGKSLQADFLVVGSLTAMGSSLSLDAKVFEMAKGAPRNFYATAKNESEIIQSIDSLAWDISEKIFSHQRPATALVQPQTAVQQSAQPQPQYATAHPERAFASRTGMGGGSPFIYPKGITSEFQKTQNMKLSLQFMEMADLDGDGQDEVIFADIDSVQIFKRDNTRLSKVGQIPGKVGYRVHAITVADLNKNGKPEIYVSAANHNTPNSFAFEWLGADKATYLFQEQQWYVRAMPVPGEGMVLAGQRAELDKAVAPGIFRLNLSNGVLKASSSMEVPAGVNLFEFTIADLDNDGSREIIAIDQYDRLQVLRAGGTALWKSDEFYGGTTRFIGGEAATSAHEPINNDKNERVYIPSRIIVYDVNGDGQQDIILNKNLSTSSRIFKNMKNYPSGEIHALTWNGLALSELWRTRKIDGYIVDYLLRPNADKKGAELLVGLILSSSSLDLFSEQTSTMLIYQLDFSKKQEQ
;
A
#
# COMPACT_ATOMS: atom_id res chain seq x y z
N MET A 1 -34.39 43.64 -71.64
CA MET A 1 -33.74 42.31 -71.54
C MET A 1 -32.54 42.42 -70.60
N LEU A 2 -32.72 42.09 -69.33
CA LEU A 2 -31.64 42.05 -68.34
C LEU A 2 -31.96 40.94 -67.33
N LYS A 3 -31.07 39.95 -67.19
CA LYS A 3 -30.37 39.67 -65.93
C LYS A 3 -29.43 38.47 -66.07
N GLN A 4 -28.21 38.70 -65.63
CA GLN A 4 -27.17 37.73 -65.34
C GLN A 4 -27.64 36.68 -64.34
N THR A 5 -27.18 35.43 -64.50
CA THR A 5 -27.05 34.47 -63.40
C THR A 5 -25.69 33.76 -63.50
N LYS A 6 -24.69 34.38 -62.89
CA LYS A 6 -23.55 33.67 -62.30
C LYS A 6 -24.04 32.98 -61.04
N ARG A 7 -23.79 31.67 -60.90
CA ARG A 7 -23.46 30.92 -59.65
C ARG A 7 -23.94 29.47 -59.72
N SER A 8 -23.02 28.53 -59.88
CA SER A 8 -23.19 27.15 -59.41
C SER A 8 -21.90 26.31 -59.40
N ILE A 9 -20.72 26.92 -59.55
CA ILE A 9 -19.43 26.20 -59.41
C ILE A 9 -19.08 25.87 -57.94
N PRO A 10 -19.33 26.72 -56.92
CA PRO A 10 -18.97 26.37 -55.54
C PRO A 10 -19.87 25.29 -54.92
N ALA A 11 -21.10 25.11 -55.42
CA ALA A 11 -22.01 24.08 -54.94
C ALA A 11 -21.61 22.67 -55.42
N LEU A 12 -21.07 22.56 -56.63
CA LEU A 12 -20.56 21.29 -57.18
C LEU A 12 -19.25 20.87 -56.52
N LEU A 13 -18.37 21.83 -56.17
CA LEU A 13 -17.13 21.53 -55.43
C LEU A 13 -17.41 21.09 -53.99
N ALA A 14 -18.39 21.72 -53.33
CA ALA A 14 -18.78 21.36 -51.96
C ALA A 14 -19.44 19.96 -51.89
N ALA A 15 -20.25 19.60 -52.89
CA ALA A 15 -20.85 18.27 -52.97
C ALA A 15 -19.79 17.17 -53.26
N LEU A 16 -18.77 17.48 -54.07
CA LEU A 16 -17.67 16.56 -54.36
C LEU A 16 -16.75 16.37 -53.13
N LEU A 17 -16.47 17.44 -52.37
CA LEU A 17 -15.73 17.38 -51.11
C LEU A 17 -16.50 16.62 -50.03
N PHE A 18 -17.82 16.77 -49.95
CA PHE A 18 -18.67 16.04 -49.00
C PHE A 18 -18.76 14.54 -49.34
N ALA A 19 -18.85 14.19 -50.62
CA ALA A 19 -18.82 12.79 -51.08
C ALA A 19 -17.44 12.13 -50.85
N LEU A 20 -16.33 12.90 -50.92
CA LEU A 20 -14.99 12.41 -50.63
C LEU A 20 -14.73 12.19 -49.12
N HIS A 21 -15.49 12.87 -48.24
CA HIS A 21 -15.42 12.65 -46.78
C HIS A 21 -16.22 11.43 -46.31
N LEU A 22 -17.16 10.93 -47.12
CA LEU A 22 -17.97 9.73 -46.84
C LEU A 22 -17.34 8.43 -47.36
N ALA A 23 -16.23 8.51 -48.10
CA ALA A 23 -15.54 7.37 -48.69
C ALA A 23 -14.12 7.14 -48.11
N LEU A 24 -13.78 7.77 -46.99
CA LEU A 24 -12.60 7.37 -46.23
C LEU A 24 -12.92 6.06 -45.53
N PRO A 25 -12.14 4.97 -45.73
CA PRO A 25 -12.28 3.80 -44.89
C PRO A 25 -12.07 4.29 -43.46
N THR A 26 -13.05 4.05 -42.58
CA THR A 26 -12.80 4.08 -41.15
C THR A 26 -11.64 3.11 -40.94
N ILE A 27 -10.45 3.64 -40.66
CA ILE A 27 -9.41 2.88 -40.00
C ILE A 27 -9.99 2.63 -38.60
N GLY A 28 -10.85 1.63 -38.50
CA GLY A 28 -11.23 1.06 -37.24
C GLY A 28 -9.92 0.69 -36.58
N ALA A 29 -9.64 1.29 -35.42
CA ALA A 29 -8.61 0.76 -34.54
C ALA A 29 -8.85 -0.74 -34.46
N ALA A 30 -7.88 -1.53 -34.94
CA ALA A 30 -7.98 -2.98 -34.93
C ALA A 30 -8.41 -3.39 -33.53
N GLN A 31 -9.60 -4.00 -33.43
CA GLN A 31 -10.18 -4.37 -32.15
C GLN A 31 -9.14 -5.19 -31.39
N ALA A 32 -8.68 -4.68 -30.26
CA ALA A 32 -7.74 -5.35 -29.39
C ALA A 32 -8.22 -6.79 -29.14
N GLY A 33 -7.40 -7.77 -29.50
CA GLY A 33 -7.75 -9.19 -29.33
C GLY A 33 -8.10 -9.50 -27.87
N ARG A 34 -9.07 -10.39 -27.67
CA ARG A 34 -9.53 -10.79 -26.33
C ARG A 34 -8.77 -12.00 -25.84
N ILE A 35 -8.25 -11.95 -24.62
CA ILE A 35 -7.48 -13.03 -24.01
C ILE A 35 -8.10 -13.48 -22.68
N ALA A 36 -8.23 -14.80 -22.51
CA ALA A 36 -8.69 -15.41 -21.26
C ALA A 36 -7.56 -16.22 -20.62
N PHE A 37 -7.49 -16.20 -19.29
CA PHE A 37 -6.55 -16.98 -18.50
C PHE A 37 -7.32 -17.92 -17.58
N LEU A 38 -7.11 -19.23 -17.71
CA LEU A 38 -7.67 -20.18 -16.75
C LEU A 38 -6.91 -20.12 -15.41
N PRO A 39 -7.52 -20.56 -14.29
CA PRO A 39 -6.78 -20.79 -13.05
C PRO A 39 -5.58 -21.71 -13.28
N PHE A 40 -4.40 -21.27 -12.84
CA PHE A 40 -3.18 -22.07 -12.92
C PHE A 40 -3.26 -23.23 -11.93
N LYS A 41 -2.89 -24.43 -12.38
CA LYS A 41 -2.87 -25.62 -11.50
C LYS A 41 -1.57 -25.65 -10.70
N ALA A 42 -1.64 -25.97 -9.42
CA ALA A 42 -0.46 -26.22 -8.60
C ALA A 42 -0.18 -27.71 -8.50
N ASN A 43 1.05 -28.12 -8.84
CA ASN A 43 1.60 -29.45 -8.58
C ASN A 43 2.69 -29.29 -7.52
N ALA A 44 2.28 -29.23 -6.25
CA ALA A 44 3.19 -29.00 -5.13
C ALA A 44 2.70 -29.78 -3.89
N PRO A 45 3.62 -30.17 -2.97
CA PRO A 45 3.26 -30.85 -1.73
C PRO A 45 2.57 -29.93 -0.70
N GLN A 46 2.67 -28.61 -0.86
CA GLN A 46 1.98 -27.61 -0.02
C GLN A 46 0.99 -26.79 -0.85
N ASP A 47 0.05 -26.11 -0.18
CA ASP A 47 -0.92 -25.25 -0.84
C ASP A 47 -0.23 -24.01 -1.43
N MET A 48 -0.30 -23.89 -2.76
CA MET A 48 0.29 -22.81 -3.55
C MET A 48 -0.77 -21.99 -4.29
N SER A 49 -2.02 -22.02 -3.82
CA SER A 49 -3.14 -21.27 -4.40
C SER A 49 -2.87 -19.76 -4.52
N TYR A 50 -2.12 -19.19 -3.57
CA TYR A 50 -1.69 -17.79 -3.60
C TYR A 50 -0.74 -17.50 -4.77
N LEU A 51 0.22 -18.39 -5.06
CA LEU A 51 1.15 -18.25 -6.18
C LEU A 51 0.45 -18.43 -7.52
N THR A 52 -0.40 -19.44 -7.66
CA THR A 52 -1.08 -19.70 -8.93
C THR A 52 -2.08 -18.60 -9.29
N SER A 53 -2.73 -18.00 -8.28
CA SER A 53 -3.55 -16.80 -8.46
C SER A 53 -2.68 -15.61 -8.88
N GLY A 54 -1.57 -15.35 -8.17
CA GLY A 54 -0.64 -14.28 -8.53
C GLY A 54 -0.05 -14.42 -9.93
N ILE A 55 0.33 -15.63 -10.36
CA ILE A 55 0.85 -15.93 -11.70
C ILE A 55 -0.20 -15.60 -12.78
N ARG A 56 -1.45 -16.04 -12.59
CA ARG A 56 -2.56 -15.76 -13.51
C ARG A 56 -2.71 -14.25 -13.72
N ASP A 57 -2.63 -13.50 -12.65
CA ASP A 57 -2.83 -12.05 -12.63
C ASP A 57 -1.68 -11.31 -13.30
N MET A 58 -0.46 -11.71 -12.98
CA MET A 58 0.74 -11.09 -13.54
C MET A 58 0.87 -11.35 -15.03
N LEU A 59 0.62 -12.58 -15.50
CA LEU A 59 0.62 -12.89 -16.93
C LEU A 59 -0.48 -12.13 -17.68
N ALA A 60 -1.67 -12.05 -17.09
CA ALA A 60 -2.78 -11.29 -17.68
C ALA A 60 -2.44 -9.80 -17.82
N SER A 61 -1.91 -9.19 -16.75
CA SER A 61 -1.53 -7.78 -16.77
C SER A 61 -0.44 -7.50 -17.80
N ARG A 62 0.63 -8.30 -17.84
CA ARG A 62 1.77 -8.09 -18.75
C ARG A 62 1.38 -8.27 -20.21
N LEU A 63 0.64 -9.33 -20.53
CA LEU A 63 0.20 -9.54 -21.91
C LEU A 63 -0.80 -8.48 -22.38
N ALA A 64 -1.63 -7.96 -21.47
CA ALA A 64 -2.52 -6.85 -21.76
C ALA A 64 -1.75 -5.54 -22.00
N SER A 65 -0.74 -5.24 -21.19
CA SER A 65 0.05 -4.01 -21.31
C SER A 65 0.98 -4.02 -22.52
N GLU A 66 1.68 -5.12 -22.77
CA GLU A 66 2.67 -5.21 -23.86
C GLU A 66 2.02 -5.27 -25.24
N VAL A 67 0.89 -5.97 -25.35
CA VAL A 67 0.28 -6.28 -26.65
C VAL A 67 -1.06 -5.56 -26.86
N GLY A 68 -1.54 -4.82 -25.86
CA GLY A 68 -2.81 -4.07 -25.93
C GLY A 68 -4.04 -4.96 -26.02
N LEU A 69 -4.02 -6.16 -25.41
CA LEU A 69 -5.14 -7.11 -25.43
C LEU A 69 -6.19 -6.78 -24.37
N THR A 70 -7.45 -7.10 -24.66
CA THR A 70 -8.53 -7.01 -23.67
C THR A 70 -8.61 -8.32 -22.87
N VAL A 71 -8.32 -8.25 -21.57
CA VAL A 71 -8.41 -9.44 -20.69
C VAL A 71 -9.87 -9.70 -20.35
N ILE A 72 -10.33 -10.94 -20.55
CA ILE A 72 -11.66 -11.38 -20.13
C ILE A 72 -11.68 -11.54 -18.61
N ASP A 73 -12.72 -10.99 -17.99
CA ASP A 73 -12.91 -11.01 -16.54
C ASP A 73 -12.80 -12.43 -15.95
N LYS A 74 -12.03 -12.56 -14.86
CA LYS A 74 -11.74 -13.86 -14.24
C LYS A 74 -12.99 -14.58 -13.77
N THR A 75 -13.99 -13.85 -13.26
CA THR A 75 -15.23 -14.46 -12.76
C THR A 75 -16.03 -15.06 -13.91
N ALA A 76 -16.05 -14.42 -15.08
CA ALA A 76 -16.66 -14.96 -16.29
C ALA A 76 -15.92 -16.22 -16.77
N VAL A 77 -14.57 -16.20 -16.75
CA VAL A 77 -13.74 -17.37 -17.09
C VAL A 77 -13.98 -18.52 -16.13
N ASP A 78 -14.01 -18.27 -14.82
CA ASP A 78 -14.15 -19.29 -13.79
C ASP A 78 -15.56 -19.91 -13.82
N LYS A 79 -16.60 -19.10 -14.07
CA LYS A 79 -17.96 -19.59 -14.29
C LYS A 79 -18.08 -20.47 -15.53
N ALA A 80 -17.45 -20.07 -16.64
CA ALA A 80 -17.46 -20.85 -17.86
C ALA A 80 -16.67 -22.16 -17.70
N LEU A 81 -15.55 -22.13 -16.98
CA LEU A 81 -14.77 -23.32 -16.65
C LEU A 81 -15.58 -24.28 -15.77
N ALA A 82 -16.25 -23.77 -14.72
CA ALA A 82 -17.10 -24.58 -13.86
C ALA A 82 -18.24 -25.26 -14.64
N ALA A 83 -18.84 -24.56 -15.62
CA ALA A 83 -19.88 -25.13 -16.49
C ALA A 83 -19.34 -26.15 -17.51
N ALA A 84 -18.09 -26.01 -17.96
CA ALA A 84 -17.45 -26.89 -18.93
C ALA A 84 -16.75 -28.12 -18.30
N GLY A 85 -16.63 -28.16 -16.97
CA GLY A 85 -15.87 -29.18 -16.25
C GLY A 85 -14.36 -28.91 -16.24
N THR A 86 -13.53 -29.94 -16.08
CA THR A 86 -12.06 -29.81 -16.19
C THR A 86 -11.61 -30.29 -17.58
N PRO A 87 -11.39 -29.40 -18.56
CA PRO A 87 -10.96 -29.82 -19.88
C PRO A 87 -9.57 -30.45 -19.80
N THR A 88 -9.37 -31.55 -20.52
CA THR A 88 -8.06 -32.24 -20.64
C THR A 88 -7.58 -32.34 -22.09
N GLN A 89 -8.50 -32.17 -23.05
CA GLN A 89 -8.22 -32.26 -24.49
C GLN A 89 -8.19 -30.89 -25.15
N ASN A 90 -7.38 -30.75 -26.21
CA ASN A 90 -7.22 -29.48 -26.94
C ASN A 90 -8.55 -28.96 -27.51
N GLU A 91 -9.41 -29.83 -28.05
CA GLU A 91 -10.71 -29.40 -28.59
C GLU A 91 -11.62 -28.81 -27.51
N ALA A 92 -11.53 -29.31 -26.27
CA ALA A 92 -12.33 -28.81 -25.16
C ALA A 92 -11.88 -27.42 -24.70
N PHE A 93 -10.57 -27.15 -24.70
CA PHE A 93 -10.03 -25.81 -24.44
C PHE A 93 -10.45 -24.79 -25.52
N ILE A 94 -10.43 -25.19 -26.80
CA ILE A 94 -10.88 -24.32 -27.89
C ILE A 94 -12.38 -24.01 -27.78
N LYS A 95 -13.20 -25.02 -27.46
CA LYS A 95 -14.65 -24.81 -27.23
C LYS A 95 -14.90 -23.85 -26.08
N LEU A 96 -14.17 -23.99 -24.97
CA LEU A 96 -14.26 -23.09 -23.82
C LEU A 96 -13.84 -21.66 -24.21
N GLY A 97 -12.71 -21.49 -24.89
CA GLY A 97 -12.25 -20.17 -25.35
C GLY A 97 -13.26 -19.49 -26.28
N LYS A 98 -13.85 -20.23 -27.23
CA LYS A 98 -14.92 -19.72 -28.11
C LYS A 98 -16.19 -19.32 -27.33
N SER A 99 -16.58 -20.09 -26.31
CA SER A 99 -17.73 -19.76 -25.45
C SER A 99 -17.54 -18.45 -24.67
N LEU A 100 -16.29 -18.13 -24.34
CA LEU A 100 -15.87 -16.90 -23.66
C LEU A 100 -15.70 -15.71 -24.62
N GLN A 101 -15.90 -15.92 -25.92
CA GLN A 101 -15.56 -14.96 -26.97
C GLN A 101 -14.09 -14.50 -26.85
N ALA A 102 -13.20 -15.42 -26.51
CA ALA A 102 -11.77 -15.18 -26.47
C ALA A 102 -11.15 -15.45 -27.84
N ASP A 103 -10.18 -14.63 -28.26
CA ASP A 103 -9.31 -14.92 -29.39
C ASP A 103 -8.13 -15.80 -28.97
N PHE A 104 -7.71 -15.64 -27.70
CA PHE A 104 -6.61 -16.37 -27.08
C PHE A 104 -7.03 -16.97 -25.74
N LEU A 105 -6.63 -18.21 -25.46
CA LEU A 105 -6.81 -18.85 -24.16
C LEU A 105 -5.47 -19.32 -23.62
N VAL A 106 -5.14 -18.91 -22.39
CA VAL A 106 -3.92 -19.32 -21.68
C VAL A 106 -4.29 -20.31 -20.59
N VAL A 107 -3.59 -21.44 -20.58
CA VAL A 107 -3.73 -22.52 -19.60
C VAL A 107 -2.34 -22.82 -19.05
N GLY A 108 -2.19 -22.99 -17.74
CA GLY A 108 -0.87 -23.29 -17.21
C GLY A 108 -0.88 -24.00 -15.86
N SER A 109 0.33 -24.37 -15.44
CA SER A 109 0.59 -25.01 -14.17
C SER A 109 1.90 -24.55 -13.56
N LEU A 110 1.93 -24.48 -12.24
CA LEU A 110 3.12 -24.31 -11.45
C LEU A 110 3.48 -25.67 -10.82
N THR A 111 4.71 -26.12 -11.01
CA THR A 111 5.23 -27.35 -10.40
C THR A 111 6.38 -26.99 -9.46
N ALA A 112 6.31 -27.46 -8.21
CA ALA A 112 7.37 -27.25 -7.23
C ALA A 112 8.18 -28.54 -7.03
N MET A 113 9.50 -28.46 -7.18
CA MET A 113 10.43 -29.58 -6.94
C MET A 113 11.57 -29.11 -6.03
N GLY A 114 11.51 -29.50 -4.76
CA GLY A 114 12.41 -28.95 -3.74
C GLY A 114 12.21 -27.45 -3.56
N SER A 115 13.27 -26.66 -3.71
CA SER A 115 13.20 -25.19 -3.70
C SER A 115 12.85 -24.59 -5.08
N SER A 116 12.95 -25.37 -6.16
CA SER A 116 12.79 -24.87 -7.53
C SER A 116 11.34 -24.91 -7.99
N LEU A 117 10.96 -23.94 -8.82
CA LEU A 117 9.63 -23.81 -9.41
C LEU A 117 9.72 -23.87 -10.94
N SER A 118 8.83 -24.63 -11.55
CA SER A 118 8.63 -24.65 -13.00
C SER A 118 7.25 -24.12 -13.32
N LEU A 119 7.18 -23.17 -14.26
CA LEU A 119 5.96 -22.58 -14.76
C LEU A 119 5.77 -23.01 -16.21
N ASP A 120 4.72 -23.79 -16.46
CA ASP A 120 4.33 -24.26 -17.79
C ASP A 120 3.08 -23.51 -18.24
N ALA A 121 3.08 -22.99 -19.47
CA ALA A 121 1.94 -22.32 -20.07
C ALA A 121 1.69 -22.80 -21.51
N LYS A 122 0.42 -22.94 -21.85
CA LYS A 122 -0.09 -23.26 -23.19
C LYS A 122 -0.98 -22.13 -23.65
N VAL A 123 -0.70 -21.60 -24.83
CA VAL A 123 -1.51 -20.54 -25.45
C VAL A 123 -2.23 -21.10 -26.67
N PHE A 124 -3.55 -21.06 -26.63
CA PHE A 124 -4.42 -21.47 -27.74
C PHE A 124 -4.87 -20.24 -28.50
N GLU A 125 -4.63 -20.22 -29.81
CA GLU A 125 -5.21 -19.25 -30.74
C GLU A 125 -6.47 -19.85 -31.34
N MET A 126 -7.64 -19.26 -31.07
CA MET A 126 -8.92 -19.87 -31.48
C MET A 126 -9.04 -20.05 -33.00
N ALA A 127 -8.33 -19.24 -33.78
CA ALA A 127 -8.28 -19.30 -35.24
C ALA A 127 -7.35 -20.39 -35.81
N LYS A 128 -6.30 -20.81 -35.08
CA LYS A 128 -5.27 -21.74 -35.58
C LYS A 128 -5.38 -23.16 -35.01
N GLY A 129 -6.11 -23.35 -33.91
CA GLY A 129 -6.46 -24.66 -33.36
C GLY A 129 -5.34 -25.42 -32.63
N ALA A 130 -4.07 -25.30 -33.03
CA ALA A 130 -2.96 -25.92 -32.31
C ALA A 130 -2.40 -24.99 -31.20
N PRO A 131 -2.24 -25.44 -29.95
CA PRO A 131 -1.62 -24.64 -28.90
C PRO A 131 -0.12 -24.52 -29.08
N ARG A 132 0.45 -23.43 -28.59
CA ARG A 132 1.91 -23.25 -28.44
C ARG A 132 2.28 -23.34 -26.97
N ASN A 133 3.39 -24.02 -26.68
CA ASN A 133 3.86 -24.25 -25.31
C ASN A 133 5.00 -23.29 -24.97
N PHE A 134 4.99 -22.85 -23.72
CA PHE A 134 5.95 -21.95 -23.12
C PHE A 134 6.31 -22.47 -21.73
N TYR A 135 7.54 -22.23 -21.31
CA TYR A 135 8.02 -22.65 -20.00
C TYR A 135 8.96 -21.61 -19.42
N ALA A 136 8.99 -21.51 -18.10
CA ALA A 136 9.97 -20.73 -17.35
C ALA A 136 10.30 -21.44 -16.04
N THR A 137 11.50 -21.24 -15.53
CA THR A 137 11.94 -21.84 -14.26
C THR A 137 12.43 -20.76 -13.31
N ALA A 138 12.22 -20.97 -12.02
CA ALA A 138 12.72 -20.14 -10.94
C ALA A 138 13.44 -21.01 -9.92
N LYS A 139 14.55 -20.51 -9.35
CA LYS A 139 15.32 -21.26 -8.36
C LYS A 139 14.62 -21.35 -6.99
N ASN A 140 13.74 -20.39 -6.73
CA ASN A 140 12.98 -20.19 -5.49
C ASN A 140 11.78 -19.26 -5.77
N GLU A 141 10.89 -19.10 -4.78
CA GLU A 141 9.72 -18.22 -4.86
C GLU A 141 10.09 -16.75 -5.09
N SER A 142 11.23 -16.27 -4.57
CA SER A 142 11.66 -14.88 -4.75
C SER A 142 12.01 -14.54 -6.20
N GLU A 143 12.45 -15.53 -6.98
CA GLU A 143 12.82 -15.37 -8.40
C GLU A 143 11.64 -15.62 -9.36
N ILE A 144 10.47 -16.08 -8.89
CA ILE A 144 9.34 -16.46 -9.75
C ILE A 144 8.85 -15.31 -10.64
N ILE A 145 8.99 -14.07 -10.17
CA ILE A 145 8.58 -12.86 -10.88
C ILE A 145 9.35 -12.69 -12.19
N GLN A 146 10.67 -12.89 -12.13
CA GLN A 146 11.55 -12.79 -13.31
C GLN A 146 11.21 -13.88 -14.33
N SER A 147 10.87 -15.07 -13.84
CA SER A 147 10.43 -16.18 -14.68
C SER A 147 9.09 -15.88 -15.35
N ILE A 148 8.14 -15.24 -14.65
CA ILE A 148 6.88 -14.76 -15.23
C ILE A 148 7.14 -13.65 -16.26
N ASP A 149 8.15 -12.79 -16.04
CA ASP A 149 8.51 -11.69 -16.96
C ASP A 149 9.02 -12.27 -18.27
N SER A 150 9.98 -13.19 -18.16
CA SER A 150 10.51 -13.90 -19.31
C SER A 150 9.41 -14.66 -20.04
N LEU A 151 8.50 -15.31 -19.31
CA LEU A 151 7.40 -16.06 -19.91
C LEU A 151 6.42 -15.16 -20.67
N ALA A 152 6.04 -14.02 -20.10
CA ALA A 152 5.17 -13.05 -20.76
C ALA A 152 5.82 -12.51 -22.04
N TRP A 153 7.11 -12.16 -21.99
CA TRP A 153 7.84 -11.71 -23.16
C TRP A 153 7.96 -12.78 -24.25
N ASP A 154 8.26 -14.02 -23.87
CA ASP A 154 8.32 -15.13 -24.82
C ASP A 154 6.97 -15.32 -25.54
N ILE A 155 5.86 -15.21 -24.79
CA ILE A 155 4.51 -15.26 -25.35
C ILE A 155 4.27 -14.06 -26.28
N SER A 156 4.59 -12.83 -25.86
CA SER A 156 4.48 -11.60 -26.65
C SER A 156 5.21 -11.70 -27.99
N GLU A 157 6.45 -12.18 -27.98
CA GLU A 157 7.27 -12.33 -29.17
C GLU A 157 6.73 -13.41 -30.11
N LYS A 158 6.46 -14.61 -29.57
CA LYS A 158 6.13 -15.77 -30.41
C LYS A 158 4.68 -15.75 -30.88
N ILE A 159 3.73 -15.31 -30.05
CA ILE A 159 2.30 -15.28 -30.41
C ILE A 159 1.96 -14.00 -31.16
N PHE A 160 2.45 -12.87 -30.68
CA PHE A 160 1.98 -11.55 -31.11
C PHE A 160 3.00 -10.76 -31.93
N SER A 161 4.20 -11.33 -32.18
CA SER A 161 5.28 -10.67 -32.92
C SER A 161 5.70 -9.31 -32.31
N HIS A 162 5.47 -9.13 -31.01
CA HIS A 162 5.83 -7.93 -30.29
C HIS A 162 7.29 -8.05 -29.83
N GLN A 163 8.17 -7.24 -30.40
CA GLN A 163 9.62 -7.35 -30.18
C GLN A 163 10.00 -6.88 -28.78
N ARG A 164 10.77 -7.70 -28.06
CA ARG A 164 11.32 -7.35 -26.76
C ARG A 164 12.33 -6.20 -26.88
N PRO A 165 12.16 -5.09 -26.15
CA PRO A 165 13.15 -4.03 -26.06
C PRO A 165 14.49 -4.56 -25.52
N ALA A 166 15.61 -4.04 -26.00
CA ALA A 166 16.94 -4.45 -25.53
C ALA A 166 17.16 -4.27 -24.02
N THR A 167 16.41 -3.36 -23.39
CA THR A 167 16.37 -3.13 -21.92
C THR A 167 15.62 -4.21 -21.13
N ALA A 168 14.82 -5.05 -21.79
CA ALA A 168 14.05 -6.14 -21.19
C ALA A 168 14.74 -7.52 -21.34
N LEU A 169 15.92 -7.57 -21.97
CA LEU A 169 16.75 -8.77 -22.00
C LEU A 169 17.48 -8.93 -20.65
N VAL A 170 17.17 -10.02 -19.94
CA VAL A 170 18.02 -10.48 -18.83
C VAL A 170 19.32 -10.96 -19.46
N GLN A 171 20.39 -10.17 -19.35
CA GLN A 171 21.71 -10.62 -19.78
C GLN A 171 22.14 -11.80 -18.89
N PRO A 172 22.51 -12.97 -19.45
CA PRO A 172 23.28 -13.93 -18.69
C PRO A 172 24.61 -13.26 -18.33
N GLN A 173 24.88 -13.12 -17.02
CA GLN A 173 26.18 -12.69 -16.53
C GLN A 173 27.24 -13.64 -17.09
N THR A 174 27.91 -13.20 -18.14
CA THR A 174 29.06 -13.89 -18.70
C THR A 174 30.25 -13.46 -17.85
N ALA A 175 30.91 -14.43 -17.22
CA ALA A 175 32.11 -14.18 -16.42
C ALA A 175 33.18 -13.53 -17.30
N VAL A 176 33.41 -12.22 -17.11
CA VAL A 176 34.57 -11.53 -17.68
C VAL A 176 35.80 -11.86 -16.84
N GLN A 177 36.69 -12.67 -17.41
CA GLN A 177 38.07 -12.82 -16.95
C GLN A 177 38.76 -11.45 -17.01
N GLN A 178 39.20 -10.96 -15.85
CA GLN A 178 40.02 -9.76 -15.74
C GLN A 178 41.40 -10.00 -16.36
N SER A 179 41.70 -9.23 -17.42
CA SER A 179 43.08 -8.87 -17.73
C SER A 179 43.38 -7.54 -17.06
N ALA A 180 44.53 -7.49 -16.38
CA ALA A 180 44.98 -6.36 -15.57
C ALA A 180 45.47 -5.21 -16.46
N GLN A 181 45.00 -3.98 -16.22
CA GLN A 181 45.75 -2.72 -16.37
C GLN A 181 45.04 -1.55 -15.65
N PRO A 182 45.76 -0.45 -15.31
CA PRO A 182 45.61 0.27 -14.04
C PRO A 182 44.55 1.39 -14.02
N GLN A 183 43.99 1.61 -12.83
CA GLN A 183 43.01 2.67 -12.53
C GLN A 183 43.61 4.08 -12.48
N PRO A 184 42.84 5.11 -12.89
CA PRO A 184 42.81 6.39 -12.22
C PRO A 184 41.71 6.40 -11.15
N GLN A 185 42.05 7.02 -10.02
CA GLN A 185 41.33 7.11 -8.76
C GLN A 185 39.97 7.82 -8.87
N TYR A 186 39.17 7.63 -7.81
CA TYR A 186 37.89 8.25 -7.48
C TYR A 186 36.62 7.54 -7.99
N ALA A 187 36.38 6.34 -7.45
CA ALA A 187 35.04 5.87 -7.12
C ALA A 187 35.14 5.01 -5.86
N THR A 188 34.86 5.60 -4.71
CA THR A 188 34.72 4.86 -3.44
C THR A 188 33.53 3.92 -3.53
N ALA A 189 33.79 2.62 -3.42
CA ALA A 189 32.77 1.60 -3.28
C ALA A 189 32.01 1.77 -1.94
N HIS A 190 30.69 1.61 -1.98
CA HIS A 190 29.83 1.67 -0.80
C HIS A 190 30.16 0.54 0.21
N PRO A 191 30.29 0.82 1.53
CA PRO A 191 30.86 -0.12 2.50
C PRO A 191 29.98 -1.33 2.85
N GLU A 192 28.67 -1.28 2.62
CA GLU A 192 27.75 -2.28 3.19
C GLU A 192 27.91 -3.69 2.61
N ARG A 193 28.19 -3.83 1.31
CA ARG A 193 28.41 -5.16 0.70
C ARG A 193 29.76 -5.78 1.04
N ALA A 194 30.75 -4.96 1.44
CA ALA A 194 32.08 -5.43 1.81
C ALA A 194 32.15 -5.92 3.27
N PHE A 195 31.24 -5.46 4.14
CA PHE A 195 31.27 -5.81 5.56
C PHE A 195 30.49 -7.09 5.92
N ALA A 196 29.48 -7.48 5.14
CA ALA A 196 28.68 -8.69 5.46
C ALA A 196 29.36 -10.03 5.08
N SER A 197 30.45 -10.02 4.31
CA SER A 197 30.99 -11.23 3.67
C SER A 197 32.40 -11.67 4.13
N ARG A 198 33.01 -11.00 5.11
CA ARG A 198 34.31 -11.42 5.68
C ARG A 198 34.37 -11.21 7.18
N THR A 199 33.95 -12.21 7.94
CA THR A 199 34.70 -12.77 9.08
C THR A 199 33.95 -13.96 9.65
N GLY A 200 34.37 -15.16 9.23
CA GLY A 200 34.30 -16.32 10.10
C GLY A 200 35.46 -16.26 11.09
N MET A 201 35.19 -16.73 12.31
CA MET A 201 36.15 -17.11 13.35
C MET A 201 36.79 -15.97 14.17
N GLY A 202 36.30 -15.85 15.42
CA GLY A 202 37.06 -15.39 16.60
C GLY A 202 37.42 -13.90 16.69
N GLY A 203 36.69 -13.16 17.53
CA GLY A 203 37.09 -11.83 17.99
C GLY A 203 35.89 -10.89 18.13
N GLY A 204 35.63 -10.43 19.36
CA GLY A 204 34.47 -9.61 19.70
C GLY A 204 34.35 -8.34 18.84
N SER A 205 33.15 -8.13 18.31
CA SER A 205 32.66 -6.85 17.77
C SER A 205 31.16 -6.76 18.07
N PRO A 206 30.62 -5.55 18.36
CA PRO A 206 29.37 -5.34 19.09
C PRO A 206 28.13 -5.38 18.18
N PHE A 207 27.99 -6.41 17.36
CA PHE A 207 26.89 -6.52 16.40
C PHE A 207 25.62 -7.02 17.08
N ILE A 208 24.59 -6.15 17.15
CA ILE A 208 23.23 -6.51 17.57
C ILE A 208 22.63 -7.39 16.47
N TYR A 209 22.36 -8.66 16.79
CA TYR A 209 21.58 -9.54 15.92
C TYR A 209 20.09 -9.22 16.10
N PRO A 210 19.30 -8.98 15.03
CA PRO A 210 17.85 -8.85 15.16
C PRO A 210 17.25 -10.21 15.53
N LYS A 211 17.14 -10.46 16.83
CA LYS A 211 16.39 -11.59 17.38
C LYS A 211 14.91 -11.19 17.31
N GLY A 212 14.13 -11.90 16.50
CA GLY A 212 12.69 -11.69 16.42
C GLY A 212 12.03 -11.87 17.79
N ILE A 213 10.99 -11.08 18.07
CA ILE A 213 10.21 -11.25 19.31
C ILE A 213 9.61 -12.66 19.31
N THR A 214 9.98 -13.48 20.31
CA THR A 214 9.43 -14.83 20.52
C THR A 214 8.24 -14.84 21.49
N SER A 215 7.78 -13.68 21.97
CA SER A 215 6.64 -13.61 22.89
C SER A 215 5.38 -14.12 22.19
N GLU A 216 4.66 -15.03 22.83
CA GLU A 216 3.31 -15.38 22.40
C GLU A 216 2.42 -14.13 22.48
N PHE A 217 1.61 -13.90 21.44
CA PHE A 217 0.62 -12.83 21.46
C PHE A 217 -0.70 -13.35 22.03
N GLN A 218 -1.43 -12.47 22.69
CA GLN A 218 -2.84 -12.68 22.95
C GLN A 218 -3.67 -12.01 21.84
N LYS A 219 -4.87 -12.52 21.62
CA LYS A 219 -5.77 -12.04 20.56
C LYS A 219 -7.14 -11.72 21.15
N THR A 220 -7.71 -10.58 20.77
CA THR A 220 -9.08 -10.23 21.14
C THR A 220 -10.11 -11.02 20.33
N GLN A 221 -11.40 -10.92 20.67
CA GLN A 221 -12.43 -11.50 19.81
C GLN A 221 -12.37 -10.92 18.39
N ASN A 222 -12.85 -11.70 17.42
CA ASN A 222 -13.11 -11.21 16.06
C ASN A 222 -14.32 -10.27 16.09
N MET A 223 -14.21 -9.15 15.39
CA MET A 223 -15.22 -8.09 15.35
C MET A 223 -15.58 -7.76 13.92
N LYS A 224 -16.86 -7.56 13.63
CA LYS A 224 -17.33 -7.03 12.36
C LYS A 224 -17.11 -5.52 12.34
N LEU A 225 -15.98 -5.10 11.82
CA LEU A 225 -15.47 -3.74 11.88
C LEU A 225 -14.51 -3.55 10.72
N SER A 226 -14.70 -2.51 9.91
CA SER A 226 -13.75 -2.15 8.85
C SER A 226 -12.70 -1.21 9.42
N LEU A 227 -11.80 -1.76 10.23
CA LEU A 227 -10.84 -0.99 11.02
C LEU A 227 -10.03 -0.04 10.13
N GLN A 228 -10.11 1.26 10.43
CA GLN A 228 -9.36 2.32 9.76
C GLN A 228 -8.22 2.86 10.63
N PHE A 229 -8.34 2.83 11.95
CA PHE A 229 -7.37 3.41 12.88
C PHE A 229 -7.70 2.96 14.31
N MET A 230 -6.74 3.04 15.23
CA MET A 230 -7.00 2.72 16.65
C MET A 230 -6.32 3.72 17.58
N GLU A 231 -6.91 3.97 18.75
CA GLU A 231 -6.33 4.80 19.81
C GLU A 231 -6.69 4.22 21.19
N MET A 232 -5.98 4.68 22.22
CA MET A 232 -6.28 4.35 23.61
C MET A 232 -6.09 5.56 24.53
N ALA A 233 -7.10 5.84 25.33
CA ALA A 233 -7.07 6.88 26.34
C ALA A 233 -8.16 6.64 27.39
N ASP A 234 -7.91 7.07 28.62
CA ASP A 234 -8.89 7.15 29.71
C ASP A 234 -9.92 8.24 29.41
N LEU A 235 -11.05 7.87 28.78
CA LEU A 235 -12.05 8.82 28.31
C LEU A 235 -13.06 9.20 29.39
N ASP A 236 -13.28 8.33 30.39
CA ASP A 236 -14.23 8.58 31.48
C ASP A 236 -13.58 8.98 32.81
N GLY A 237 -12.25 8.97 32.89
CA GLY A 237 -11.48 9.42 34.04
C GLY A 237 -11.37 8.37 35.15
N ASP A 238 -11.60 7.09 34.85
CA ASP A 238 -11.52 5.99 35.81
C ASP A 238 -10.09 5.45 36.01
N GLY A 239 -9.13 5.96 35.24
CA GLY A 239 -7.72 5.55 35.26
C GLY A 239 -7.41 4.35 34.36
N GLN A 240 -8.38 3.80 33.64
CA GLN A 240 -8.20 2.74 32.66
C GLN A 240 -8.49 3.27 31.26
N ASP A 241 -7.60 2.98 30.31
CA ASP A 241 -7.82 3.41 28.94
C ASP A 241 -8.95 2.63 28.27
N GLU A 242 -9.89 3.35 27.65
CA GLU A 242 -10.78 2.80 26.63
C GLU A 242 -10.02 2.57 25.32
N VAL A 243 -10.44 1.53 24.58
CA VAL A 243 -9.97 1.27 23.21
C VAL A 243 -10.91 1.97 22.24
N ILE A 244 -10.35 2.81 21.38
CA ILE A 244 -11.05 3.58 20.37
C ILE A 244 -10.71 2.99 19.02
N PHE A 245 -11.71 2.56 18.27
CA PHE A 245 -11.54 2.12 16.88
C PHE A 245 -12.27 3.05 15.92
N ALA A 246 -11.54 3.50 14.90
CA ALA A 246 -12.16 4.07 13.71
C ALA A 246 -12.71 2.94 12.85
N ASP A 247 -14.01 2.93 12.61
CA ASP A 247 -14.60 2.23 11.46
C ASP A 247 -14.57 3.15 10.23
N ILE A 248 -15.10 2.70 9.11
CA ILE A 248 -15.17 3.49 7.89
C ILE A 248 -15.94 4.81 8.07
N ASP A 249 -17.00 4.83 8.88
CA ASP A 249 -17.93 5.96 9.01
C ASP A 249 -18.27 6.31 10.47
N SER A 250 -17.57 5.73 11.44
CA SER A 250 -17.87 5.93 12.86
C SER A 250 -16.65 5.72 13.75
N VAL A 251 -16.72 6.30 14.95
CA VAL A 251 -15.78 6.05 16.05
C VAL A 251 -16.46 5.14 17.05
N GLN A 252 -15.89 3.96 17.31
CA GLN A 252 -16.42 2.98 18.25
C GLN A 252 -15.51 2.91 19.49
N ILE A 253 -16.12 2.92 20.68
CA ILE A 253 -15.43 2.98 21.96
C ILE A 253 -15.71 1.69 22.73
N PHE A 254 -14.65 1.07 23.25
CA PHE A 254 -14.70 -0.21 23.95
C PHE A 254 -13.99 -0.11 25.30
N LYS A 255 -14.62 -0.68 26.34
CA LYS A 255 -13.87 -1.05 27.55
C LYS A 255 -13.15 -2.37 27.33
N ARG A 256 -11.89 -2.44 27.76
CA ARG A 256 -11.05 -3.64 27.63
C ARG A 256 -10.92 -4.33 28.99
N ASP A 257 -11.28 -5.60 29.03
CA ASP A 257 -10.92 -6.51 30.12
C ASP A 257 -10.01 -7.60 29.53
N ASN A 258 -8.70 -7.44 29.71
CA ASN A 258 -7.67 -8.27 29.09
C ASN A 258 -7.81 -8.34 27.56
N THR A 259 -8.30 -9.47 27.04
CA THR A 259 -8.55 -9.70 25.60
C THR A 259 -10.00 -9.44 25.19
N ARG A 260 -10.91 -9.21 26.14
CA ARG A 260 -12.32 -8.95 25.86
C ARG A 260 -12.56 -7.46 25.65
N LEU A 261 -13.10 -7.10 24.49
CA LEU A 261 -13.55 -5.74 24.20
C LEU A 261 -15.07 -5.65 24.30
N SER A 262 -15.58 -4.79 25.19
CA SER A 262 -17.02 -4.55 25.34
C SER A 262 -17.35 -3.18 24.78
N LYS A 263 -18.16 -3.13 23.72
CA LYS A 263 -18.56 -1.86 23.11
C LYS A 263 -19.40 -1.06 24.11
N VAL A 264 -18.96 0.16 24.42
CA VAL A 264 -19.62 1.06 25.36
C VAL A 264 -20.09 2.36 24.71
N GLY A 265 -19.72 2.62 23.46
CA GLY A 265 -20.20 3.79 22.72
C GLY A 265 -19.89 3.74 21.23
N GLN A 266 -20.68 4.51 20.47
CA GLN A 266 -20.42 4.79 19.07
C GLN A 266 -20.80 6.24 18.74
N ILE A 267 -19.87 6.96 18.13
CA ILE A 267 -20.10 8.31 17.59
C ILE A 267 -20.08 8.23 16.06
N PRO A 268 -21.21 8.53 15.37
CA PRO A 268 -21.26 8.47 13.92
C PRO A 268 -20.46 9.62 13.30
N GLY A 269 -19.79 9.33 12.19
CA GLY A 269 -19.23 10.33 11.29
C GLY A 269 -20.28 10.85 10.31
N LYS A 270 -19.82 11.72 9.38
CA LYS A 270 -20.67 12.26 8.33
C LYS A 270 -20.88 11.25 7.21
N VAL A 271 -22.13 11.03 6.80
CA VAL A 271 -22.48 10.14 5.68
C VAL A 271 -21.71 10.53 4.41
N GLY A 272 -21.08 9.55 3.76
CA GLY A 272 -20.28 9.76 2.55
C GLY A 272 -18.84 10.22 2.80
N TYR A 273 -18.45 10.42 4.06
CA TYR A 273 -17.07 10.72 4.46
C TYR A 273 -16.48 9.52 5.20
N ARG A 274 -15.30 9.10 4.78
CA ARG A 274 -14.56 8.00 5.37
C ARG A 274 -13.60 8.51 6.43
N VAL A 275 -13.54 7.86 7.59
CA VAL A 275 -12.54 8.16 8.61
C VAL A 275 -11.18 7.59 8.15
N HIS A 276 -10.13 8.41 8.27
CA HIS A 276 -8.77 8.05 7.86
C HIS A 276 -7.79 7.98 9.02
N ALA A 277 -7.98 8.82 10.04
CA ALA A 277 -7.15 8.85 11.24
C ALA A 277 -7.95 9.39 12.42
N ILE A 278 -7.58 8.94 13.62
CA ILE A 278 -8.05 9.47 14.90
C ILE A 278 -6.83 9.73 15.77
N THR A 279 -6.82 10.85 16.48
CA THR A 279 -5.80 11.12 17.51
C THR A 279 -6.47 11.62 18.78
N VAL A 280 -5.90 11.31 19.93
CA VAL A 280 -6.44 11.72 21.23
C VAL A 280 -5.47 12.62 21.95
N ALA A 281 -5.96 13.75 22.47
CA ALA A 281 -5.18 14.67 23.29
C ALA A 281 -6.12 15.54 24.14
N ASP A 282 -5.68 16.00 25.30
CA ASP A 282 -6.31 17.09 26.06
C ASP A 282 -5.62 18.41 25.69
N LEU A 283 -6.08 19.03 24.59
CA LEU A 283 -5.50 20.30 24.11
C LEU A 283 -6.14 21.51 24.77
N ASN A 284 -7.38 21.40 25.25
CA ASN A 284 -8.05 22.49 25.96
C ASN A 284 -7.62 22.55 27.45
N LYS A 285 -6.93 21.52 27.95
CA LYS A 285 -6.37 21.37 29.30
C LYS A 285 -7.43 21.31 30.39
N ASN A 286 -8.59 20.72 30.11
CA ASN A 286 -9.66 20.54 31.08
C ASN A 286 -9.58 19.19 31.84
N GLY A 287 -8.57 18.37 31.53
CA GLY A 287 -8.37 17.05 32.14
C GLY A 287 -9.19 15.93 31.51
N LYS A 288 -9.94 16.21 30.43
CA LYS A 288 -10.66 15.22 29.64
C LYS A 288 -10.03 15.12 28.25
N PRO A 289 -9.62 13.93 27.81
CA PRO A 289 -9.09 13.80 26.47
C PRO A 289 -10.17 14.06 25.41
N GLU A 290 -9.79 14.78 24.36
CA GLU A 290 -10.63 14.98 23.18
C GLU A 290 -10.18 14.06 22.05
N ILE A 291 -11.16 13.55 21.32
CA ILE A 291 -10.96 12.69 20.15
C ILE A 291 -11.04 13.56 18.89
N TYR A 292 -9.92 13.69 18.18
CA TYR A 292 -9.82 14.43 16.92
C TYR A 292 -9.91 13.45 15.74
N VAL A 293 -10.90 13.64 14.89
CA VAL A 293 -11.18 12.74 13.77
C VAL A 293 -10.90 13.43 12.44
N SER A 294 -10.04 12.81 11.63
CA SER A 294 -9.82 13.16 10.24
C SER A 294 -10.64 12.26 9.34
N ALA A 295 -11.68 12.80 8.71
CA ALA A 295 -12.44 12.12 7.67
C ALA A 295 -12.40 12.90 6.36
N ALA A 296 -12.69 12.23 5.24
CA ALA A 296 -12.83 12.86 3.93
C ALA A 296 -13.75 12.05 3.03
N ASN A 297 -14.42 12.73 2.11
CA ASN A 297 -14.92 12.08 0.90
C ASN A 297 -13.81 12.13 -0.17
N HIS A 298 -14.12 11.86 -1.44
CA HIS A 298 -13.11 11.88 -2.50
C HIS A 298 -12.47 13.26 -2.77
N ASN A 299 -13.09 14.38 -2.36
CA ASN A 299 -12.66 15.72 -2.75
C ASN A 299 -12.50 16.73 -1.62
N THR A 300 -12.99 16.43 -0.42
CA THR A 300 -13.17 17.39 0.66
C THR A 300 -12.90 16.73 2.03
N PRO A 301 -11.98 17.28 2.84
CA PRO A 301 -11.85 16.87 4.23
C PRO A 301 -13.05 17.32 5.06
N ASN A 302 -13.38 16.54 6.07
CA ASN A 302 -14.40 16.84 7.07
C ASN A 302 -13.90 16.30 8.41
N SER A 303 -13.30 17.18 9.20
CA SER A 303 -12.89 16.85 10.55
C SER A 303 -13.92 17.28 11.58
N PHE A 304 -13.92 16.54 12.68
CA PHE A 304 -14.68 16.85 13.88
C PHE A 304 -13.87 16.43 15.10
N ALA A 305 -14.10 17.09 16.23
CA ALA A 305 -13.51 16.69 17.50
C ALA A 305 -14.53 16.78 18.62
N PHE A 306 -14.40 15.86 19.58
CA PHE A 306 -15.36 15.75 20.67
C PHE A 306 -14.75 15.16 21.94
N GLU A 307 -15.34 15.52 23.08
CA GLU A 307 -15.20 14.81 24.34
C GLU A 307 -16.33 13.77 24.45
N TRP A 308 -15.99 12.56 24.86
CA TRP A 308 -16.99 11.51 25.06
C TRP A 308 -17.73 11.70 26.40
N LEU A 309 -19.04 11.47 26.41
CA LEU A 309 -19.90 11.61 27.60
C LEU A 309 -20.45 10.28 28.11
N GLY A 310 -19.93 9.16 27.62
CA GLY A 310 -20.51 7.83 27.85
C GLY A 310 -21.55 7.45 26.78
N ALA A 311 -21.72 6.15 26.55
CA ALA A 311 -22.66 5.63 25.54
C ALA A 311 -22.42 6.27 24.16
N ASP A 312 -23.49 6.65 23.47
CA ASP A 312 -23.44 7.26 22.14
C ASP A 312 -23.49 8.81 22.21
N LYS A 313 -22.98 9.40 23.30
CA LYS A 313 -23.06 10.84 23.58
C LYS A 313 -21.68 11.49 23.56
N ALA A 314 -21.65 12.72 23.04
CA ALA A 314 -20.42 13.49 22.91
C ALA A 314 -20.71 15.00 23.04
N THR A 315 -19.76 15.75 23.60
CA THR A 315 -19.70 17.20 23.51
C THR A 315 -18.70 17.56 22.41
N TYR A 316 -19.19 18.16 21.32
CA TYR A 316 -18.34 18.54 20.19
C TYR A 316 -17.60 19.84 20.44
N LEU A 317 -16.30 19.83 20.19
CA LEU A 317 -15.45 21.02 20.14
C LEU A 317 -15.63 21.74 18.81
N PHE A 318 -15.69 20.99 17.73
CA PHE A 318 -16.01 21.47 16.39
C PHE A 318 -16.54 20.33 15.53
N GLN A 319 -17.28 20.68 14.48
CA GLN A 319 -17.78 19.74 13.48
C GLN A 319 -17.60 20.34 12.08
N GLU A 320 -17.56 19.44 11.10
CA GLU A 320 -17.57 19.75 9.68
C GLU A 320 -16.49 20.74 9.20
N GLN A 321 -15.29 20.66 9.77
CA GLN A 321 -14.19 21.53 9.38
C GLN A 321 -13.48 20.97 8.15
N GLN A 322 -13.22 21.82 7.16
CA GLN A 322 -12.49 21.45 5.93
C GLN A 322 -10.97 21.42 6.14
N TRP A 323 -10.55 20.67 7.16
CA TRP A 323 -9.17 20.41 7.51
C TRP A 323 -9.01 18.91 7.74
N TYR A 324 -7.95 18.32 7.23
CA TYR A 324 -7.35 17.17 7.88
C TYR A 324 -6.71 17.65 9.19
N VAL A 325 -6.88 16.89 10.27
CA VAL A 325 -6.41 17.21 11.62
C VAL A 325 -5.68 16.04 12.26
N ARG A 326 -4.62 16.33 13.01
CA ARG A 326 -3.86 15.34 13.77
C ARG A 326 -3.27 16.01 14.99
N ALA A 327 -3.61 15.51 16.18
CA ALA A 327 -2.89 15.86 17.40
C ALA A 327 -1.59 15.05 17.43
N MET A 328 -0.45 15.73 17.58
CA MET A 328 0.86 15.06 17.60
C MET A 328 1.85 15.77 18.52
N PRO A 329 2.78 15.03 19.13
CA PRO A 329 3.86 15.64 19.90
C PRO A 329 4.84 16.33 18.96
N VAL A 330 5.30 17.52 19.36
CA VAL A 330 6.38 18.25 18.72
C VAL A 330 7.44 18.54 19.79
N PRO A 331 8.69 18.03 19.63
CA PRO A 331 9.77 18.29 20.58
C PRO A 331 9.92 19.80 20.87
N GLY A 332 9.96 20.14 22.16
CA GLY A 332 10.04 21.54 22.65
C GLY A 332 8.72 22.30 22.70
N GLU A 333 7.63 21.81 22.09
CA GLU A 333 6.32 22.47 22.07
C GLU A 333 5.23 21.66 22.81
N GLY A 334 5.42 20.35 22.95
CA GLY A 334 4.41 19.45 23.51
C GLY A 334 3.40 18.98 22.47
N MET A 335 2.18 18.67 22.89
CA MET A 335 1.10 18.27 21.96
C MET A 335 0.55 19.49 21.21
N VAL A 336 0.48 19.37 19.88
CA VAL A 336 -0.10 20.40 19.00
C VAL A 336 -1.19 19.79 18.12
N LEU A 337 -2.20 20.58 17.78
CA LEU A 337 -3.12 20.24 16.70
C LEU A 337 -2.51 20.69 15.37
N ALA A 338 -2.05 19.74 14.57
CA ALA A 338 -1.60 20.00 13.21
C ALA A 338 -2.75 19.81 12.22
N GLY A 339 -2.73 20.54 11.11
CA GLY A 339 -3.71 20.35 10.05
C GLY A 339 -3.27 20.79 8.67
N GLN A 340 -3.95 20.22 7.69
CA GLN A 340 -3.68 20.38 6.27
C GLN A 340 -5.00 20.46 5.51
N ARG A 341 -5.05 21.25 4.43
CA ARG A 341 -6.26 21.40 3.59
C ARG A 341 -6.23 20.45 2.39
N ALA A 342 -7.34 20.41 1.67
CA ALA A 342 -7.37 20.02 0.26
C ALA A 342 -7.50 21.27 -0.63
N GLU A 343 -7.21 21.14 -1.91
CA GLU A 343 -7.41 22.19 -2.93
C GLU A 343 -8.46 21.74 -3.96
N LEU A 344 -8.81 22.59 -4.94
CA LEU A 344 -9.78 22.24 -5.98
C LEU A 344 -9.30 21.08 -6.87
N ASP A 345 -8.00 20.93 -7.03
CA ASP A 345 -7.33 19.98 -7.92
C ASP A 345 -6.41 18.99 -7.19
N LYS A 346 -6.21 19.15 -5.88
CA LYS A 346 -5.39 18.23 -5.06
C LYS A 346 -6.13 17.69 -3.85
N ALA A 347 -6.00 16.38 -3.61
CA ALA A 347 -6.52 15.73 -2.41
C ALA A 347 -5.88 16.29 -1.13
N VAL A 348 -4.62 16.73 -1.22
CA VAL A 348 -3.86 17.34 -0.13
C VAL A 348 -3.18 18.61 -0.66
N ALA A 349 -3.47 19.74 -0.02
CA ALA A 349 -2.86 21.03 -0.31
C ALA A 349 -1.43 21.08 0.26
N PRO A 350 -0.51 21.82 -0.37
CA PRO A 350 0.81 22.08 0.21
C PRO A 350 0.72 22.77 1.57
N GLY A 351 1.67 22.42 2.46
CA GLY A 351 1.83 23.07 3.75
C GLY A 351 1.00 22.44 4.86
N ILE A 352 1.63 22.34 6.02
CA ILE A 352 1.02 21.86 7.26
C ILE A 352 1.09 23.00 8.27
N PHE A 353 0.01 23.19 9.01
CA PHE A 353 -0.15 24.32 9.91
C PHE A 353 -0.49 23.84 11.31
N ARG A 354 0.02 24.54 12.32
CA ARG A 354 -0.57 24.48 13.66
C ARG A 354 -1.96 25.11 13.59
N LEU A 355 -2.93 24.47 14.20
CA LEU A 355 -4.31 24.91 14.23
C LEU A 355 -4.68 25.40 15.63
N ASN A 356 -5.36 26.54 15.67
CA ASN A 356 -5.99 27.05 16.87
C ASN A 356 -7.51 26.89 16.74
N LEU A 357 -8.13 26.38 17.79
CA LEU A 357 -9.59 26.34 17.91
C LEU A 357 -10.08 27.62 18.58
N SER A 358 -11.01 28.32 17.93
CA SER A 358 -11.67 29.49 18.51
C SER A 358 -13.14 29.48 18.12
N ASN A 359 -14.03 29.46 19.13
CA ASN A 359 -15.48 29.44 18.95
C ASN A 359 -15.96 28.33 17.99
N GLY A 360 -15.41 27.13 18.11
CA GLY A 360 -15.77 25.98 17.27
C GLY A 360 -15.21 26.00 15.85
N VAL A 361 -14.33 26.95 15.52
CA VAL A 361 -13.72 27.09 14.18
C VAL A 361 -12.22 26.91 14.25
N LEU A 362 -11.68 26.08 13.35
CA LEU A 362 -10.23 25.88 13.20
C LEU A 362 -9.60 26.95 12.32
N LYS A 363 -8.57 27.60 12.84
CA LYS A 363 -7.77 28.60 12.11
C LYS A 363 -6.31 28.19 12.06
N ALA A 364 -5.69 28.35 10.90
CA ALA A 364 -4.25 28.22 10.76
C ALA A 364 -3.53 29.28 11.60
N SER A 365 -2.50 28.84 12.30
CA SER A 365 -1.58 29.67 13.08
C SER A 365 -0.26 29.76 12.33
N SER A 366 0.82 29.16 12.83
CA SER A 366 2.11 29.07 12.16
C SER A 366 2.23 27.82 11.29
N SER A 367 3.02 27.91 10.22
CA SER A 367 3.40 26.75 9.42
C SER A 367 4.34 25.84 10.21
N MET A 368 4.20 24.53 10.05
CA MET A 368 5.16 23.54 10.54
C MET A 368 6.33 23.45 9.57
N GLU A 369 7.55 23.37 10.12
CA GLU A 369 8.78 23.19 9.34
C GLU A 369 8.85 21.75 8.86
N VAL A 370 8.11 21.45 7.80
CA VAL A 370 8.01 20.12 7.18
C VAL A 370 8.12 20.27 5.66
N PRO A 371 8.84 19.37 4.96
CA PRO A 371 8.99 19.44 3.50
C PRO A 371 7.65 19.45 2.78
N ALA A 372 7.56 20.22 1.70
CA ALA A 372 6.32 20.39 0.94
C ALA A 372 5.75 19.08 0.34
N GLY A 373 6.59 18.06 0.16
CA GLY A 373 6.19 16.75 -0.37
C GLY A 373 5.68 15.77 0.69
N VAL A 374 5.68 16.14 1.97
CA VAL A 374 5.20 15.32 3.08
C VAL A 374 3.82 15.80 3.51
N ASN A 375 2.87 14.88 3.65
CA ASN A 375 1.53 15.16 4.14
C ASN A 375 1.36 14.89 5.64
N LEU A 376 0.26 15.39 6.22
CA LEU A 376 -0.05 15.36 7.65
C LEU A 376 0.04 13.97 8.30
N PHE A 377 -0.19 12.91 7.53
CA PHE A 377 -0.26 11.54 8.03
C PHE A 377 1.05 10.76 7.86
N GLU A 378 2.00 11.28 7.10
CA GLU A 378 3.20 10.54 6.66
C GLU A 378 4.38 10.60 7.61
N PHE A 379 4.36 11.51 8.60
CA PHE A 379 5.55 11.82 9.37
C PHE A 379 5.35 11.88 10.88
N THR A 380 6.47 11.91 11.58
CA THR A 380 6.61 12.32 12.98
C THR A 380 7.89 13.14 13.12
N ILE A 381 8.04 13.83 14.26
CA ILE A 381 9.21 14.67 14.56
C ILE A 381 9.85 14.13 15.84
N ALA A 382 11.15 13.88 15.80
CA ALA A 382 11.92 13.45 16.96
C ALA A 382 13.37 13.93 16.85
N ASP A 383 14.05 13.98 17.99
CA ASP A 383 15.51 14.09 18.07
C ASP A 383 16.05 12.66 18.14
N LEU A 384 16.57 12.15 17.02
CA LEU A 384 16.94 10.74 16.89
C LEU A 384 18.32 10.42 17.46
N ASP A 385 19.24 11.39 17.42
CA ASP A 385 20.63 11.24 17.89
C ASP A 385 20.94 12.02 19.18
N ASN A 386 19.91 12.61 19.81
CA ASN A 386 20.02 13.43 21.02
C ASN A 386 20.97 14.62 20.88
N ASP A 387 21.11 15.17 19.66
CA ASP A 387 21.94 16.36 19.42
C ASP A 387 21.21 17.69 19.70
N GLY A 388 19.91 17.61 20.01
CA GLY A 388 19.02 18.75 20.27
C GLY A 388 18.36 19.32 19.00
N SER A 389 18.74 18.84 17.83
CA SER A 389 18.07 19.10 16.54
C SER A 389 16.86 18.20 16.40
N ARG A 390 15.99 18.55 15.45
CA ARG A 390 14.78 17.78 15.16
C ARG A 390 14.89 17.19 13.77
N GLU A 391 14.70 15.89 13.70
CA GLU A 391 14.56 15.16 12.46
C GLU A 391 13.08 14.93 12.16
N ILE A 392 12.81 14.85 10.86
CA ILE A 392 11.51 14.45 10.33
C ILE A 392 11.66 13.04 9.83
N ILE A 393 10.91 12.14 10.44
CA ILE A 393 10.82 10.74 10.04
C ILE A 393 9.55 10.62 9.22
N ALA A 394 9.66 10.28 7.94
CA ALA A 394 8.53 10.25 7.02
C ALA A 394 8.49 8.97 6.17
N ILE A 395 7.30 8.51 5.82
CA ILE A 395 7.10 7.48 4.79
C ILE A 395 6.54 8.15 3.53
N ASP A 396 7.22 7.99 2.40
CA ASP A 396 6.75 8.55 1.14
C ASP A 396 5.67 7.67 0.46
N GLN A 397 5.05 8.19 -0.60
CA GLN A 397 4.02 7.49 -1.38
C GLN A 397 4.50 6.20 -2.08
N TYR A 398 5.81 5.92 -2.05
CA TYR A 398 6.41 4.66 -2.52
C TYR A 398 6.73 3.71 -1.38
N ASP A 399 6.17 3.96 -0.19
CA ASP A 399 6.38 3.17 1.03
C ASP A 399 7.86 3.17 1.47
N ARG A 400 8.63 4.24 1.19
CA ARG A 400 10.02 4.38 1.62
C ARG A 400 10.11 5.23 2.88
N LEU A 401 10.78 4.71 3.90
CA LEU A 401 11.09 5.44 5.12
C LEU A 401 12.25 6.40 4.86
N GLN A 402 12.15 7.62 5.38
CA GLN A 402 13.12 8.68 5.21
C GLN A 402 13.40 9.34 6.56
N VAL A 403 14.65 9.72 6.77
CA VAL A 403 15.07 10.62 7.85
C VAL A 403 15.56 11.90 7.19
N LEU A 404 14.93 13.02 7.55
CA LEU A 404 15.18 14.33 6.95
C LEU A 404 15.55 15.32 8.06
N ARG A 405 16.43 16.27 7.76
CA ARG A 405 16.60 17.46 8.61
C ARG A 405 15.32 18.30 8.61
N ALA A 406 15.12 19.17 9.60
CA ALA A 406 14.01 20.13 9.63
C ALA A 406 13.84 20.93 8.32
N GLY A 407 14.95 21.31 7.66
CA GLY A 407 14.93 22.00 6.36
C GLY A 407 14.60 21.11 5.14
N GLY A 408 14.34 19.82 5.33
CA GLY A 408 13.95 18.86 4.28
C GLY A 408 15.07 18.18 3.53
N THR A 409 16.33 18.42 3.90
CA THR A 409 17.45 17.67 3.33
C THR A 409 17.41 16.23 3.85
N ALA A 410 17.38 15.25 2.94
CA ALA A 410 17.43 13.85 3.31
C ALA A 410 18.79 13.48 3.92
N LEU A 411 18.75 12.91 5.13
CA LEU A 411 19.89 12.25 5.77
C LEU A 411 20.02 10.82 5.29
N TRP A 412 18.88 10.13 5.18
CA TRP A 412 18.81 8.74 4.77
C TRP A 412 17.44 8.40 4.17
N LYS A 413 17.41 7.38 3.31
CA LYS A 413 16.20 6.82 2.72
C LYS A 413 16.35 5.29 2.62
N SER A 414 15.31 4.56 2.98
CA SER A 414 15.32 3.11 3.02
C SER A 414 15.38 2.47 1.64
N ASP A 415 16.19 1.41 1.52
CA ASP A 415 16.17 0.47 0.38
C ASP A 415 15.03 -0.55 0.48
N GLU A 416 14.49 -0.76 1.68
CA GLU A 416 13.30 -1.56 1.91
C GLU A 416 12.03 -0.72 1.88
N PHE A 417 10.87 -1.40 1.93
CA PHE A 417 9.57 -0.78 2.06
C PHE A 417 9.05 -0.90 3.48
N TYR A 418 8.53 0.19 4.02
CA TYR A 418 7.87 0.27 5.32
C TYR A 418 6.49 0.92 5.18
N GLY A 419 5.64 0.75 6.19
CA GLY A 419 4.24 1.13 6.10
C GLY A 419 3.47 0.22 5.14
N GLY A 420 2.83 0.81 4.15
CA GLY A 420 1.92 0.15 3.22
C GLY A 420 0.53 -0.04 3.83
N THR A 421 -0.45 0.69 3.30
CA THR A 421 -1.86 0.58 3.72
C THR A 421 -2.77 0.57 2.51
N THR A 422 -4.01 0.11 2.70
CA THR A 422 -5.07 0.21 1.68
C THR A 422 -5.87 1.52 1.82
N ARG A 423 -5.57 2.32 2.85
CA ARG A 423 -6.23 3.61 3.12
C ARG A 423 -5.67 4.68 2.19
N PHE A 424 -6.56 5.44 1.57
CA PHE A 424 -6.18 6.57 0.72
C PHE A 424 -7.25 7.66 0.74
N ILE A 425 -6.84 8.86 0.34
CA ILE A 425 -7.69 10.01 -0.01
C ILE A 425 -7.54 10.31 -1.51
N GLY A 426 -8.56 10.94 -2.11
CA GLY A 426 -8.64 11.12 -3.57
C GLY A 426 -9.02 9.84 -4.32
N GLY A 427 -8.75 9.79 -5.62
CA GLY A 427 -8.82 8.58 -6.43
C GLY A 427 -10.20 8.11 -6.89
N GLU A 428 -11.21 8.99 -6.90
CA GLU A 428 -12.52 8.72 -7.52
C GLU A 428 -12.52 9.19 -8.98
N ALA A 429 -12.94 8.33 -9.90
CA ALA A 429 -12.93 8.62 -11.33
C ALA A 429 -13.95 9.70 -11.69
N ALA A 430 -13.58 10.62 -12.59
CA ALA A 430 -14.52 11.52 -13.23
C ALA A 430 -15.70 10.72 -13.82
N THR A 431 -16.88 10.89 -13.24
CA THR A 431 -18.13 10.25 -13.71
C THR A 431 -18.64 10.84 -15.02
N SER A 432 -17.95 11.86 -15.56
CA SER A 432 -18.37 12.62 -16.73
C SER A 432 -17.27 12.63 -17.79
N ALA A 433 -17.64 12.27 -19.02
CA ALA A 433 -16.76 12.22 -20.20
C ALA A 433 -16.22 13.60 -20.67
N HIS A 434 -16.34 14.65 -19.84
CA HIS A 434 -15.91 16.02 -20.13
C HIS A 434 -14.92 16.58 -19.10
N GLU A 435 -14.50 15.80 -18.09
CA GLU A 435 -13.44 16.21 -17.17
C GLU A 435 -12.06 15.96 -17.81
N PRO A 436 -11.17 16.97 -17.88
CA PRO A 436 -9.82 16.78 -18.41
C PRO A 436 -9.05 15.73 -17.59
N ILE A 437 -8.32 14.86 -18.30
CA ILE A 437 -7.63 13.67 -17.79
C ILE A 437 -6.50 13.99 -16.76
N ASN A 438 -6.14 15.26 -16.57
CA ASN A 438 -5.01 15.71 -15.76
C ASN A 438 -5.45 16.44 -14.47
N ASN A 439 -6.23 15.79 -13.60
CA ASN A 439 -6.51 16.35 -12.28
C ASN A 439 -5.88 15.45 -11.20
N ASP A 440 -4.98 15.99 -10.37
CA ASP A 440 -4.26 15.24 -9.31
C ASP A 440 -5.24 14.60 -8.29
N LYS A 441 -6.49 15.06 -8.23
CA LYS A 441 -7.58 14.43 -7.47
C LYS A 441 -7.94 13.00 -7.90
N ASN A 442 -7.64 12.62 -9.14
CA ASN A 442 -7.84 11.25 -9.61
C ASN A 442 -6.74 10.30 -9.11
N GLU A 443 -5.67 10.84 -8.51
CA GLU A 443 -4.63 10.05 -7.89
C GLU A 443 -5.01 9.69 -6.44
N ARG A 444 -4.70 8.45 -6.06
CA ARG A 444 -4.82 7.99 -4.68
C ARG A 444 -3.59 8.43 -3.91
N VAL A 445 -3.80 9.25 -2.88
CA VAL A 445 -2.77 9.56 -1.89
C VAL A 445 -2.94 8.57 -0.74
N TYR A 446 -2.02 7.62 -0.62
CA TYR A 446 -2.08 6.58 0.39
C TYR A 446 -1.66 7.12 1.77
N ILE A 447 -2.36 6.67 2.81
CA ILE A 447 -2.17 7.13 4.19
C ILE A 447 -1.48 6.01 4.97
N PRO A 448 -0.17 6.12 5.28
CA PRO A 448 0.55 5.07 5.99
C PRO A 448 0.00 4.88 7.41
N SER A 449 0.39 3.79 8.07
CA SER A 449 0.19 3.65 9.52
C SER A 449 1.13 4.59 10.26
N ARG A 450 0.81 4.89 11.53
CA ARG A 450 1.56 5.88 12.32
C ARG A 450 3.03 5.51 12.48
N ILE A 451 3.91 6.48 12.60
CA ILE A 451 5.30 6.23 13.01
C ILE A 451 5.38 6.53 14.51
N ILE A 452 5.69 5.51 15.31
CA ILE A 452 5.88 5.66 16.77
C ILE A 452 7.37 5.89 17.02
N VAL A 453 7.66 6.83 17.93
CA VAL A 453 9.03 7.09 18.39
C VAL A 453 9.08 6.84 19.89
N TYR A 454 9.93 5.91 20.31
CA TYR A 454 10.09 5.54 21.72
C TYR A 454 11.39 4.75 21.90
N ASP A 455 12.17 5.08 22.93
CA ASP A 455 13.34 4.29 23.35
C ASP A 455 12.92 2.90 23.87
N VAL A 456 13.12 1.87 23.05
CA VAL A 456 12.73 0.48 23.39
C VAL A 456 13.92 -0.36 23.86
N ASN A 457 15.14 0.16 23.80
CA ASN A 457 16.36 -0.56 24.19
C ASN A 457 17.00 -0.01 25.49
N GLY A 458 16.52 1.14 25.99
CA GLY A 458 16.96 1.80 27.21
C GLY A 458 18.32 2.49 27.10
N ASP A 459 18.78 2.81 25.89
CA ASP A 459 20.07 3.49 25.67
C ASP A 459 19.95 5.03 25.71
N GLY A 460 18.72 5.55 25.82
CA GLY A 460 18.41 6.98 25.86
C GLY A 460 18.21 7.61 24.50
N GLN A 461 18.49 6.92 23.39
CA GLN A 461 18.19 7.35 22.03
C GLN A 461 16.78 6.92 21.63
N GLN A 462 16.17 7.68 20.73
CA GLN A 462 14.82 7.39 20.26
C GLN A 462 14.85 6.31 19.16
N ASP A 463 14.04 5.26 19.32
CA ASP A 463 13.84 4.25 18.29
C ASP A 463 12.51 4.47 17.55
N ILE A 464 12.44 3.96 16.33
CA ILE A 464 11.28 4.07 15.44
C ILE A 464 10.57 2.73 15.38
N ILE A 465 9.29 2.72 15.76
CA ILE A 465 8.42 1.54 15.66
C ILE A 465 7.41 1.76 14.55
N LEU A 466 7.40 0.85 13.58
CA LEU A 466 6.53 0.94 12.43
C LEU A 466 6.16 -0.43 11.82
N ASN A 467 5.05 -0.50 11.08
CA ASN A 467 4.71 -1.71 10.34
C ASN A 467 5.48 -1.82 9.03
N LYS A 468 5.52 -3.06 8.54
CA LYS A 468 5.91 -3.44 7.19
C LYS A 468 4.85 -4.41 6.67
N ASN A 469 3.84 -3.88 5.99
CA ASN A 469 2.89 -4.74 5.31
C ASN A 469 3.52 -5.35 4.05
N LEU A 470 3.49 -6.67 3.95
CA LEU A 470 4.18 -7.46 2.95
C LEU A 470 3.24 -7.73 1.78
N SER A 471 3.58 -7.18 0.61
CA SER A 471 2.88 -7.49 -0.63
C SER A 471 3.71 -7.10 -1.84
N THR A 472 4.06 -8.08 -2.66
CA THR A 472 4.77 -7.84 -3.92
C THR A 472 3.88 -7.09 -4.92
N SER A 473 2.58 -7.41 -5.01
CA SER A 473 1.67 -6.77 -5.97
C SER A 473 1.40 -5.31 -5.64
N SER A 474 1.24 -4.97 -4.36
CA SER A 474 1.01 -3.58 -3.91
C SER A 474 2.15 -2.61 -4.23
N ARG A 475 3.38 -3.12 -4.38
CA ARG A 475 4.55 -2.29 -4.71
C ARG A 475 4.67 -2.03 -6.22
N ILE A 476 3.95 -2.82 -7.03
CA ILE A 476 3.97 -2.71 -8.50
C ILE A 476 2.75 -1.91 -9.00
N PHE A 477 1.57 -2.13 -8.41
CA PHE A 477 0.33 -1.48 -8.85
C PHE A 477 -0.03 -0.29 -7.96
N LYS A 478 0.21 0.93 -8.46
CA LYS A 478 -0.02 2.19 -7.74
C LYS A 478 -1.42 2.27 -7.12
N ASN A 479 -2.47 1.83 -7.84
CA ASN A 479 -3.86 1.95 -7.39
C ASN A 479 -4.47 0.66 -6.82
N MET A 480 -3.75 -0.46 -6.78
CA MET A 480 -4.28 -1.73 -6.28
C MET A 480 -3.40 -2.25 -5.14
N LYS A 481 -3.68 -1.76 -3.93
CA LYS A 481 -3.01 -2.19 -2.72
C LYS A 481 -3.80 -3.31 -2.04
N ASN A 482 -3.15 -4.43 -1.78
CA ASN A 482 -3.63 -5.55 -0.99
C ASN A 482 -2.47 -6.14 -0.19
N TYR A 483 -2.64 -6.29 1.12
CA TYR A 483 -1.61 -6.78 2.03
C TYR A 483 -2.13 -7.99 2.80
N PRO A 484 -1.75 -9.22 2.39
CA PRO A 484 -2.20 -10.44 3.07
C PRO A 484 -1.51 -10.68 4.42
N SER A 485 -0.42 -9.96 4.71
CA SER A 485 0.37 -10.13 5.92
C SER A 485 1.21 -8.89 6.20
N GLY A 486 1.71 -8.76 7.43
CA GLY A 486 2.67 -7.74 7.79
C GLY A 486 3.52 -8.10 9.00
N GLU A 487 4.44 -7.23 9.34
CA GLU A 487 5.30 -7.31 10.52
C GLU A 487 5.35 -5.94 11.22
N ILE A 488 5.62 -5.90 12.52
CA ILE A 488 6.02 -4.68 13.22
C ILE A 488 7.53 -4.72 13.46
N HIS A 489 8.20 -3.61 13.17
CA HIS A 489 9.64 -3.43 13.25
C HIS A 489 9.96 -2.33 14.25
N ALA A 490 11.03 -2.49 15.02
CA ALA A 490 11.71 -1.40 15.69
C ALA A 490 13.08 -1.17 15.06
N LEU A 491 13.36 0.08 14.74
CA LEU A 491 14.59 0.51 14.09
C LEU A 491 15.27 1.58 14.96
N THR A 492 16.60 1.55 15.01
CA THR A 492 17.40 2.56 15.72
C THR A 492 18.27 3.32 14.74
N TRP A 493 18.54 4.60 15.02
CA TRP A 493 19.41 5.44 14.20
C TRP A 493 20.85 5.34 14.68
N ASN A 494 21.78 5.03 13.77
CA ASN A 494 23.21 4.88 14.11
C ASN A 494 24.08 6.06 13.65
N GLY A 495 23.47 7.19 13.26
CA GLY A 495 24.16 8.35 12.71
C GLY A 495 24.31 8.34 11.18
N LEU A 496 24.06 7.20 10.51
CA LEU A 496 24.13 7.07 9.05
C LEU A 496 22.85 6.47 8.45
N ALA A 497 22.29 5.47 9.11
CA ALA A 497 21.14 4.72 8.64
C ALA A 497 20.27 4.22 9.80
N LEU A 498 19.02 3.89 9.48
CA LEU A 498 18.18 3.12 10.39
C LEU A 498 18.51 1.63 10.30
N SER A 499 18.78 1.01 11.43
CA SER A 499 19.06 -0.43 11.55
C SER A 499 18.02 -1.14 12.43
N GLU A 500 17.62 -2.35 12.03
CA GLU A 500 16.63 -3.15 12.77
C GLU A 500 17.16 -3.56 14.15
N LEU A 501 16.43 -3.21 15.20
CA LEU A 501 16.63 -3.73 16.56
C LEU A 501 15.92 -5.08 16.72
N TRP A 502 14.64 -5.10 16.36
CA TRP A 502 13.81 -6.30 16.41
C TRP A 502 12.64 -6.17 15.43
N ARG A 503 12.02 -7.32 15.16
CA ARG A 503 10.73 -7.40 14.47
C ARG A 503 9.85 -8.48 15.08
N THR A 504 8.54 -8.35 14.89
CA THR A 504 7.61 -9.44 15.17
C THR A 504 7.81 -10.57 14.17
N ARG A 505 7.28 -11.76 14.49
CA ARG A 505 7.02 -12.74 13.44
C ARG A 505 6.03 -12.16 12.42
N LYS A 506 6.03 -12.73 11.22
CA LYS A 506 5.00 -12.46 10.21
C LYS A 506 3.62 -12.69 10.83
N ILE A 507 2.77 -11.69 10.67
CA ILE A 507 1.37 -11.71 11.07
C ILE A 507 0.54 -11.91 9.81
N ASP A 508 -0.28 -12.96 9.79
CA ASP A 508 -1.23 -13.17 8.70
C ASP A 508 -2.45 -12.26 8.91
N GLY A 509 -2.74 -11.45 7.90
CA GLY A 509 -3.71 -10.35 7.95
C GLY A 509 -3.09 -8.99 7.61
N TYR A 510 -3.96 -8.05 7.23
CA TYR A 510 -3.57 -6.70 6.91
C TYR A 510 -3.41 -5.89 8.20
N ILE A 511 -2.18 -5.42 8.50
CA ILE A 511 -1.94 -4.51 9.64
C ILE A 511 -2.48 -3.13 9.31
N VAL A 512 -3.49 -2.68 10.03
CA VAL A 512 -4.10 -1.36 9.82
C VAL A 512 -3.35 -0.28 10.60
N ASP A 513 -3.16 -0.51 11.89
CA ASP A 513 -2.53 0.43 12.83
C ASP A 513 -2.05 -0.32 14.08
N TYR A 514 -1.27 0.35 14.92
CA TYR A 514 -0.69 -0.22 16.13
C TYR A 514 -0.41 0.86 17.17
N LEU A 515 -0.34 0.45 18.44
CA LEU A 515 0.00 1.30 19.57
C LEU A 515 1.10 0.63 20.39
N LEU A 516 2.01 1.45 20.94
CA LEU A 516 2.96 1.02 21.95
C LEU A 516 2.59 1.71 23.26
N ARG A 517 2.30 0.94 24.31
CA ARG A 517 1.91 1.42 25.64
C ARG A 517 2.95 0.98 26.67
N PRO A 518 3.95 1.83 26.97
CA PRO A 518 4.96 1.52 27.97
C PRO A 518 4.34 1.31 29.35
N ASN A 519 4.89 0.37 30.09
CA ASN A 519 4.50 0.12 31.48
C ASN A 519 4.99 1.28 32.37
N ALA A 520 4.41 1.42 33.57
CA ALA A 520 4.72 2.54 34.47
C ALA A 520 6.22 2.63 34.85
N ASP A 521 6.94 1.50 34.88
CA ASP A 521 8.38 1.45 35.18
C ASP A 521 9.27 1.58 33.94
N LYS A 522 8.68 1.71 32.75
CA LYS A 522 9.33 1.79 31.43
C LYS A 522 10.26 0.62 31.10
N LYS A 523 10.12 -0.52 31.79
CA LYS A 523 10.93 -1.73 31.53
C LYS A 523 10.32 -2.66 30.48
N GLY A 524 9.13 -2.32 29.99
CA GLY A 524 8.40 -3.07 28.98
C GLY A 524 7.25 -2.23 28.43
N ALA A 525 6.50 -2.82 27.50
CA ALA A 525 5.33 -2.18 26.91
C ALA A 525 4.33 -3.23 26.40
N GLU A 526 3.05 -2.88 26.37
CA GLU A 526 2.08 -3.55 25.52
C GLU A 526 2.20 -3.00 24.08
N LEU A 527 2.50 -3.88 23.12
CA LEU A 527 2.35 -3.58 21.70
C LEU A 527 1.01 -4.14 21.21
N LEU A 528 0.12 -3.24 20.81
CA LEU A 528 -1.22 -3.55 20.33
C LEU A 528 -1.22 -3.41 18.81
N VAL A 529 -1.68 -4.44 18.10
CA VAL A 529 -1.67 -4.46 16.62
C VAL A 529 -3.07 -4.73 16.10
N GLY A 530 -3.68 -3.73 15.46
CA GLY A 530 -4.98 -3.82 14.83
C GLY A 530 -4.88 -4.43 13.43
N LEU A 531 -5.64 -5.49 13.18
CA LEU A 531 -5.60 -6.26 11.94
C LEU A 531 -6.98 -6.38 11.32
N ILE A 532 -7.04 -6.32 10.00
CA ILE A 532 -8.13 -6.92 9.22
C ILE A 532 -7.68 -8.33 8.83
N LEU A 533 -8.45 -9.33 9.24
CA LEU A 533 -8.20 -10.73 8.90
C LEU A 533 -8.51 -10.93 7.41
N SER A 534 -7.60 -11.58 6.71
CA SER A 534 -7.84 -11.96 5.32
C SER A 534 -8.92 -13.04 5.26
N SER A 535 -10.15 -12.66 4.90
CA SER A 535 -11.07 -13.60 4.24
C SER A 535 -10.62 -13.77 2.79
N SER A 536 -10.89 -14.94 2.22
CA SER A 536 -10.56 -15.35 0.85
C SER A 536 -10.72 -14.21 -0.18
N SER A 537 -9.92 -14.22 -1.26
CA SER A 537 -10.02 -13.27 -2.38
C SER A 537 -11.38 -13.23 -3.09
N LEU A 538 -12.30 -14.14 -2.73
CA LEU A 538 -13.69 -14.18 -3.19
C LEU A 538 -14.64 -13.25 -2.42
N ASP A 539 -14.16 -12.63 -1.33
CA ASP A 539 -15.02 -12.00 -0.32
C ASP A 539 -15.00 -10.46 -0.36
N LEU A 540 -14.87 -9.89 -1.57
CA LEU A 540 -14.91 -8.45 -1.86
C LEU A 540 -16.20 -7.74 -1.39
N PHE A 541 -17.24 -8.50 -1.06
CA PHE A 541 -18.53 -8.03 -0.55
C PHE A 541 -18.84 -8.51 0.88
N SER A 542 -17.90 -9.19 1.55
CA SER A 542 -18.08 -9.62 2.94
C SER A 542 -17.77 -8.50 3.93
N GLU A 543 -18.49 -8.53 5.05
CA GLU A 543 -18.18 -7.69 6.20
C GLU A 543 -16.74 -7.99 6.67
N GLN A 544 -15.89 -6.95 6.69
CA GLN A 544 -14.52 -7.08 7.17
C GLN A 544 -14.51 -7.53 8.62
N THR A 545 -13.67 -8.53 8.90
CA THR A 545 -13.45 -9.02 10.27
C THR A 545 -12.13 -8.49 10.77
N SER A 546 -12.19 -7.70 11.84
CA SER A 546 -11.01 -7.15 12.50
C SER A 546 -10.76 -7.82 13.85
N THR A 547 -9.51 -7.73 14.31
CA THR A 547 -9.08 -8.17 15.64
C THR A 547 -7.89 -7.34 16.09
N MET A 548 -7.56 -7.39 17.38
CA MET A 548 -6.36 -6.77 17.93
C MET A 548 -5.47 -7.86 18.54
N LEU A 549 -4.21 -7.88 18.16
CA LEU A 549 -3.17 -8.67 18.83
C LEU A 549 -2.53 -7.84 19.93
N ILE A 550 -2.13 -8.51 21.01
CA ILE A 550 -1.51 -7.91 22.19
C ILE A 550 -0.21 -8.66 22.46
N TYR A 551 0.91 -7.97 22.30
CA TYR A 551 2.24 -8.46 22.60
C TYR A 551 2.74 -7.81 23.89
N GLN A 552 3.27 -8.62 24.81
CA GLN A 552 3.97 -8.12 25.99
C GLN A 552 5.46 -8.03 25.68
N LEU A 553 5.96 -6.80 25.56
CA LEU A 553 7.37 -6.53 25.30
C LEU A 553 8.11 -6.32 26.62
N ASP A 554 9.27 -6.96 26.73
CA ASP A 554 10.18 -6.83 27.87
C ASP A 554 11.48 -6.21 27.37
N PHE A 555 11.71 -4.95 27.75
CA PHE A 555 12.90 -4.17 27.39
C PHE A 555 14.06 -4.42 28.35
N SER A 556 13.82 -5.06 29.51
CA SER A 556 14.85 -5.30 30.52
C SER A 556 15.78 -6.48 30.17
N LYS A 557 15.29 -7.41 29.35
CA LYS A 557 16.11 -8.50 28.82
C LYS A 557 17.08 -7.95 27.79
N LYS A 558 18.28 -7.58 28.25
CA LYS A 558 19.47 -7.68 27.41
C LYS A 558 19.57 -9.14 26.98
N GLN A 559 19.07 -9.47 25.81
CA GLN A 559 19.14 -10.83 25.30
C GLN A 559 20.61 -11.20 25.24
N GLU A 560 21.05 -12.08 26.14
CA GLU A 560 22.44 -12.49 26.26
C GLU A 560 23.02 -12.84 24.89
N GLN A 561 24.22 -12.31 24.66
CA GLN A 561 24.96 -12.31 23.39
C GLN A 561 25.27 -13.72 22.91
#